data_AF-A0A6P1QXV7-F1
#
_entry.id   AF-A0A6P1QXV7-F1
#
_cell.length_a   1.000
_cell.length_b   1.000
_cell.length_c   1.000
_cell.angle_alpha   90.00
_cell.angle_beta   90.00
_cell.angle_gamma   90.00
#
_symmetry.space_group_name_H-M   'P 1'
#
loop_
_entity.id
_entity.type
_entity.pdbx_description
1 polymer ?
#
loop_
_entity_poly.entity_id
_entity_poly.type
_entity_poly.pdbx_seq_one_letter_code
_entity_poly.pdbx_strand_id
1 'polypeptide(L)'
;MTKKILKEIDENHTENFKWGEHLYLGMAIVNGHRACISVAYKMDYCVKKALQFMEADPAVVFTHINKFKIGATEPCDRFNLDEE
;
A
#
# COMPACT_ATOMS: atom_id res chain seq x y z
N MET A 1 -0.26 4.16 12.02
CA MET A 1 0.56 3.61 10.92
C MET A 1 1.65 2.76 11.55
N THR A 2 1.82 1.52 11.09
CA THR A 2 2.56 0.48 11.81
C THR A 2 4.08 0.63 11.65
N LYS A 3 4.88 0.06 12.57
CA LYS A 3 6.35 0.10 12.47
C LYS A 3 6.87 -0.54 11.18
N LYS A 4 6.21 -1.60 10.71
CA LYS A 4 6.56 -2.30 9.46
C LYS A 4 6.40 -1.38 8.25
N ILE A 5 5.31 -0.61 8.19
CA ILE A 5 5.04 0.34 7.11
C ILE A 5 6.09 1.46 7.12
N LEU A 6 6.39 2.03 8.29
CA LEU A 6 7.39 3.09 8.40
C LEU A 6 8.77 2.62 7.94
N LYS A 7 9.19 1.42 8.37
CA LYS A 7 10.45 0.82 7.94
C LYS A 7 10.52 0.64 6.42
N GLU A 8 9.45 0.16 5.79
CA GLU A 8 9.41 -0.02 4.34
C GLU A 8 9.47 1.33 3.59
N ILE A 9 8.82 2.36 4.14
CA ILE A 9 8.92 3.73 3.61
C ILE A 9 10.38 4.23 3.70
N ASP A 10 11.06 3.99 4.82
CA ASP A 10 12.47 4.37 4.97
C ASP A 10 13.35 3.63 3.94
N GLU A 11 13.15 2.32 3.77
CA GLU A 11 13.85 1.51 2.76
C GLU A 11 13.62 2.03 1.33
N ASN A 12 12.39 2.47 1.01
CA ASN A 12 12.04 3.07 -0.29
C ASN A 12 12.76 4.40 -0.59
N HIS A 13 13.38 5.04 0.41
CA HIS A 13 14.12 6.29 0.27
C HIS A 13 15.64 6.11 0.27
N THR A 14 16.13 4.88 0.41
CA THR A 14 17.56 4.57 0.30
C THR A 14 18.01 4.58 -1.17
N GLU A 15 19.31 4.81 -1.38
CA GLU A 15 19.92 4.74 -2.73
C GLU A 15 19.84 3.35 -3.37
N ASN A 16 19.64 2.31 -2.55
CA ASN A 16 19.49 0.93 -3.01
C ASN A 16 18.08 0.62 -3.54
N PHE A 17 17.12 1.55 -3.40
CA PHE A 17 15.76 1.33 -3.86
C PHE A 17 15.69 1.31 -5.40
N LYS A 18 15.25 0.17 -5.95
CA LYS A 18 15.08 -0.02 -7.39
C LYS A 18 13.64 0.23 -7.82
N TRP A 19 13.44 1.33 -8.54
CA TRP A 19 12.18 1.64 -9.19
C TRP A 19 11.79 0.54 -10.17
N GLY A 20 10.51 0.17 -10.16
CA GLY A 20 10.00 -0.86 -11.07
C GLY A 20 10.39 -2.30 -10.71
N GLU A 21 11.04 -2.55 -9.57
CA GLU A 21 11.20 -3.92 -9.08
C GLU A 21 9.91 -4.40 -8.38
N HIS A 22 9.28 -3.51 -7.63
CA HIS A 22 8.07 -3.78 -6.88
C HIS A 22 6.97 -2.73 -7.12
N LEU A 23 5.73 -3.14 -6.89
CA LEU A 23 4.54 -2.30 -6.83
C LEU A 23 3.86 -2.46 -5.47
N TYR A 24 3.41 -1.34 -4.92
CA TYR A 24 2.58 -1.30 -3.72
C TYR A 24 1.14 -1.06 -4.13
N LEU A 25 0.24 -1.93 -3.68
CA LEU A 25 -1.20 -1.88 -3.95
C LEU A 25 -1.93 -1.64 -2.63
N GLY A 26 -2.53 -0.46 -2.49
CA GLY A 26 -3.40 -0.13 -1.37
C GLY A 26 -4.76 -0.80 -1.53
N MET A 27 -5.13 -1.62 -0.56
CA MET A 27 -6.35 -2.42 -0.56
C MET A 27 -7.35 -1.90 0.45
N ALA A 28 -8.58 -1.69 0.01
CA ALA A 28 -9.68 -1.24 0.86
C ALA A 28 -10.89 -2.18 0.75
N ILE A 29 -11.78 -2.07 1.73
CA ILE A 29 -13.16 -2.52 1.60
C ILE A 29 -14.00 -1.30 1.20
N VAL A 30 -14.70 -1.40 0.07
CA VAL A 30 -15.60 -0.35 -0.45
C VAL A 30 -16.98 -0.97 -0.57
N ASN A 31 -17.95 -0.46 0.19
CA ASN A 31 -19.31 -1.01 0.22
C ASN A 31 -19.36 -2.54 0.42
N GLY A 32 -18.50 -3.08 1.29
CA GLY A 32 -18.42 -4.52 1.58
C GLY A 32 -17.57 -5.35 0.61
N HIS A 33 -17.06 -4.76 -0.47
CA HIS A 33 -16.23 -5.45 -1.46
C HIS A 33 -14.76 -5.06 -1.34
N ARG A 34 -13.85 -6.02 -1.50
CA ARG A 34 -12.41 -5.74 -1.54
C ARG A 34 -12.02 -5.14 -2.89
N ALA A 35 -11.38 -3.98 -2.86
CA ALA A 35 -10.89 -3.29 -4.05
C ALA A 35 -9.44 -2.81 -3.85
N CYS A 36 -8.70 -2.72 -4.95
CA CYS A 36 -7.44 -1.98 -4.99
C CYS A 36 -7.76 -0.51 -5.31
N ILE A 37 -7.32 0.40 -4.45
CA ILE A 37 -7.66 1.84 -4.54
C ILE A 37 -6.44 2.71 -4.80
N SER A 38 -5.23 2.19 -4.63
CA SER A 38 -4.00 2.90 -4.96
C SER A 38 -2.91 1.95 -5.45
N VAL A 39 -2.11 2.41 -6.41
CA VAL A 39 -0.97 1.66 -6.95
C VAL A 39 0.20 2.64 -7.07
N ALA A 40 1.36 2.27 -6.56
CA ALA A 40 2.55 3.10 -6.65
C ALA A 40 3.85 2.28 -6.58
N TYR A 41 4.94 2.86 -7.07
CA TYR A 41 6.28 2.29 -6.87
C TYR A 41 6.84 2.56 -5.48
N LYS A 42 6.38 3.60 -4.78
CA LYS A 42 6.77 3.86 -3.38
C LYS A 42 5.58 3.74 -2.44
N MET A 43 5.84 3.20 -1.26
CA MET A 43 4.82 2.96 -0.24
C MET A 43 4.18 4.25 0.27
N ASP A 44 4.95 5.31 0.49
CA ASP A 44 4.44 6.60 0.98
C ASP A 44 3.43 7.22 0.02
N TYR A 45 3.70 7.18 -1.29
CA TYR A 45 2.76 7.63 -2.30
C TYR A 45 1.53 6.74 -2.38
N CYS A 46 1.71 5.41 -2.27
CA CYS A 46 0.60 4.46 -2.20
C CYS A 46 -0.36 4.79 -1.05
N VAL A 47 0.19 5.09 0.13
CA VAL A 47 -0.57 5.49 1.33
C VAL A 47 -1.26 6.82 1.10
N LYS A 48 -0.53 7.84 0.62
CA LYS A 48 -1.10 9.16 0.34
C LYS A 48 -2.35 9.06 -0.53
N LYS A 49 -2.30 8.27 -1.60
CA LYS A 49 -3.45 8.10 -2.51
C LYS A 49 -4.60 7.33 -1.85
N ALA A 50 -4.32 6.33 -1.02
CA ALA A 50 -5.35 5.60 -0.28
C ALA A 50 -6.07 6.51 0.75
N LEU A 51 -5.33 7.34 1.49
CA LEU A 51 -5.90 8.31 2.44
C LEU A 51 -6.79 9.33 1.74
N GLN A 52 -6.37 9.85 0.57
CA GLN A 52 -7.21 10.75 -0.23
C GLN A 52 -8.56 10.12 -0.63
N PHE A 53 -8.61 8.81 -0.86
CA PHE A 53 -9.88 8.12 -1.12
C PHE A 53 -10.75 8.02 0.13
N MET A 54 -10.17 7.74 1.29
CA MET A 54 -10.90 7.71 2.57
C MET A 54 -11.47 9.09 2.93
N GLU A 55 -10.74 10.16 2.64
CA GLU A 55 -11.19 11.54 2.85
C GLU A 55 -12.36 11.91 1.94
N ALA A 56 -12.37 11.40 0.70
CA ALA A 56 -13.39 11.70 -0.29
C ALA A 56 -14.67 10.86 -0.15
N ASP A 57 -14.55 9.62 0.33
CA ASP A 57 -15.67 8.68 0.45
C ASP A 57 -15.61 7.86 1.76
N PRO A 58 -16.54 8.09 2.70
CA PRO A 58 -16.57 7.36 3.98
C PRO A 58 -16.91 5.87 3.82
N ALA A 59 -17.40 5.42 2.66
CA ALA A 59 -17.60 4.01 2.39
C ALA A 59 -16.29 3.24 2.15
N VAL A 60 -15.17 3.94 1.99
CA VAL A 60 -13.85 3.37 1.76
C VAL A 60 -13.14 3.13 3.10
N VAL A 61 -12.95 1.86 3.44
CA VAL A 61 -12.15 1.43 4.60
C VAL A 61 -10.83 0.88 4.09
N PHE A 62 -9.75 1.68 4.19
CA PHE A 62 -8.41 1.22 3.86
C PHE A 62 -7.97 0.14 4.87
N THR A 63 -7.45 -0.99 4.38
CA THR A 63 -7.17 -2.16 5.24
C THR A 63 -5.70 -2.55 5.29
N HIS A 64 -5.05 -2.65 4.14
CA HIS A 64 -3.67 -3.09 4.05
C HIS A 64 -3.04 -2.68 2.72
N ILE A 65 -1.73 -2.80 2.63
CA ILE A 65 -0.96 -2.64 1.41
C ILE A 65 -0.33 -3.99 1.06
N ASN A 66 -0.43 -4.37 -0.20
CA ASN A 66 0.29 -5.53 -0.72
C ASN A 66 1.49 -5.06 -1.54
N LYS A 67 2.65 -5.69 -1.35
CA LYS A 67 3.83 -5.51 -2.19
C LYS A 67 3.89 -6.67 -3.17
N PHE A 68 4.02 -6.34 -4.44
CA PHE A 68 4.15 -7.29 -5.54
C PHE A 68 5.49 -7.08 -6.20
N LYS A 69 6.16 -8.16 -6.58
CA LYS A 69 7.17 -8.10 -7.63
C LYS A 69 6.47 -7.85 -8.97
N ILE A 70 7.03 -6.99 -9.83
CA ILE A 70 6.40 -6.74 -11.13
C ILE A 70 6.21 -8.05 -11.92
N GLY A 71 4.99 -8.23 -12.45
CA GLY A 71 4.59 -9.42 -13.19
C GLY A 71 4.09 -10.58 -12.32
N ALA A 72 4.19 -10.49 -11.00
CA ALA A 72 3.63 -11.49 -10.09
C ALA A 72 2.10 -11.37 -9.98
N THR A 73 1.43 -12.51 -9.79
CA THR A 73 -0.01 -12.60 -9.54
C THR A 73 -0.37 -12.68 -8.06
N GLU A 74 0.63 -12.84 -7.19
CA GLU A 74 0.48 -12.95 -5.74
C GLU A 74 1.43 -11.98 -5.02
N PRO A 75 1.03 -11.45 -3.84
CA PRO A 75 1.86 -10.52 -3.10
C PRO A 75 3.06 -11.25 -2.48
N CYS A 76 4.23 -10.63 -2.55
CA CYS A 76 5.42 -11.11 -1.86
C CYS A 76 5.51 -10.60 -0.41
N ASP A 77 4.77 -9.54 -0.08
CA ASP A 77 4.61 -9.08 1.31
C ASP A 77 3.29 -8.33 1.49
N ARG A 78 2.82 -8.27 2.75
CA ARG A 78 1.60 -7.57 3.16
C ARG A 78 1.84 -6.71 4.40
N PHE A 79 1.25 -5.53 4.39
CA PHE A 79 1.38 -4.52 5.45
C PHE A 79 -0.01 -4.13 5.93
N ASN A 80 -0.44 -4.68 7.07
CA ASN A 80 -1.71 -4.32 7.68
C ASN A 80 -1.58 -2.97 8.39
N LEU A 81 -2.67 -2.20 8.42
CA LEU A 81 -2.71 -0.89 9.06
C LEU A 81 -2.94 -0.97 10.57
N ASP A 82 -3.50 -2.08 11.03
CA ASP A 82 -4.00 -2.30 12.40
C ASP A 82 -3.10 -3.20 13.25
N GLU A 83 -1.93 -3.63 12.75
CA GLU A 83 -0.98 -4.46 13.49
C GLU A 83 0.07 -3.59 14.23
N GLU A 84 0.35 -3.87 15.49
CA GLU A 84 1.35 -3.14 16.31
C GLU A 84 2.81 -3.33 15.84
#